data_AF-A0A4S4C7K5-F1
#
_entry.id   AF-A0A4S4C7K5-F1
#
_cell.length_a   1.000
_cell.length_b   1.000
_cell.length_c   1.000
_cell.angle_alpha   90.00
_cell.angle_beta   90.00
_cell.angle_gamma   90.00
#
_symmetry.space_group_name_H-M   'P 1'
#
loop_
_entity.id
_entity.type
_entity.pdbx_description
1 polymer ?
#
loop_
_entity_poly.entity_id
_entity_poly.type
_entity_poly.pdbx_seq_one_letter_code
_entity_poly.pdbx_strand_id
1 'polypeptide(L)'
;MLAFHPQMFVRIVELHGPRAPMPKPLQSGFSETRAYRVVGVYNPSESSDAYFILPNDRDELWFICQRHLRFAGLHDTQAHHLDWPAADAVAHQSGGAAVPSGDALHASATD
;
A
#
# COMPACT_ATOMS: atom_id res chain seq x y z
N MET A 1 12.69 -15.51 5.83
CA MET A 1 12.38 -14.98 4.48
C MET A 1 11.51 -13.76 4.67
N LEU A 2 11.98 -12.57 4.33
CA LEU A 2 11.17 -11.37 4.35
C LEU A 2 10.73 -11.09 2.92
N ALA A 3 9.48 -11.42 2.60
CA ALA A 3 8.88 -11.14 1.30
C ALA A 3 7.89 -9.99 1.46
N PHE A 4 7.84 -9.09 0.48
CA PHE A 4 6.86 -8.01 0.42
C PHE A 4 6.35 -7.87 -1.01
N HIS A 5 5.17 -7.27 -1.18
CA HIS A 5 4.58 -7.12 -2.51
C HIS A 5 5.29 -6.01 -3.31
N PRO A 6 5.74 -6.25 -4.56
CA PRO A 6 6.53 -5.28 -5.34
C PRO A 6 5.75 -4.00 -5.72
N GLN A 7 4.42 -4.08 -5.71
CA GLN A 7 3.53 -2.95 -5.98
C GLN A 7 3.04 -2.25 -4.69
N MET A 8 3.61 -2.57 -3.52
CA MET A 8 3.13 -2.01 -2.25
C MET A 8 3.51 -0.53 -2.08
N PHE A 9 2.51 0.26 -1.70
CA PHE A 9 2.68 1.62 -1.23
C PHE A 9 2.24 1.77 0.23
N VAL A 10 2.92 2.67 0.94
CA VAL A 10 2.64 3.02 2.33
C VAL A 10 2.52 4.53 2.46
N ARG A 11 1.70 5.01 3.40
CA ARG A 11 1.64 6.42 3.78
C ARG A 11 2.29 6.65 5.14
N ILE A 12 2.82 7.85 5.32
CA ILE A 12 3.41 8.27 6.59
C ILE A 12 2.30 8.65 7.58
N VAL A 13 2.44 8.13 8.79
CA VAL A 13 1.73 8.58 10.00
C VAL A 13 2.78 8.65 11.09
N GLU A 14 3.44 9.81 11.21
CA GLU A 14 4.54 9.98 12.16
C GLU A 14 4.01 9.84 13.60
N LEU A 15 4.58 8.89 14.34
CA LEU A 15 4.36 8.79 15.77
C LEU A 15 5.14 9.88 16.50
N HIS A 16 4.52 10.41 17.54
CA HIS A 16 5.11 11.42 18.41
C HIS A 16 5.29 10.90 19.85
N GLY A 17 6.06 11.62 20.64
CA GLY A 17 6.31 11.30 22.05
C GLY A 17 7.59 10.48 22.29
N PRO A 18 7.86 10.11 23.56
CA PRO A 18 9.17 9.62 24.00
C PRO A 18 9.53 8.21 23.48
N ARG A 19 8.56 7.45 22.97
CA ARG A 19 8.77 6.10 22.40
C ARG A 19 8.61 6.06 20.87
N ALA A 20 8.48 7.23 20.24
CA ALA A 20 8.43 7.31 18.79
C ALA A 20 9.78 6.86 18.20
N PRO A 21 9.79 5.94 17.23
CA PRO A 21 11.02 5.53 16.57
C PRO A 21 11.66 6.69 15.83
N MET A 22 12.99 6.67 15.75
CA MET A 22 13.78 7.60 14.92
C MET A 22 14.28 6.86 13.68
N PRO A 23 14.48 7.56 12.55
CA PRO A 23 14.25 9.00 12.34
C PRO A 23 12.76 9.37 12.27
N LYS A 24 12.46 10.66 12.43
CA LYS A 24 11.13 11.26 12.20
C LYS A 24 10.90 11.47 10.70
N PRO A 25 9.97 10.73 10.05
CA PRO A 25 9.81 10.80 8.60
C PRO A 25 9.51 12.21 8.09
N LEU A 26 8.66 12.99 8.78
CA LEU A 26 8.25 14.32 8.31
C LEU A 26 9.41 15.34 8.37
N GLN A 27 10.40 15.08 9.22
CA GLN A 27 11.64 15.88 9.27
C GLN A 27 12.67 15.39 8.26
N SER A 28 12.47 14.20 7.69
CA SER A 28 13.40 13.50 6.80
C SER A 28 12.91 13.50 5.35
N GLY A 29 12.18 14.54 4.93
CA GLY A 29 11.78 14.73 3.53
C GLY A 29 10.57 13.92 3.08
N PHE A 30 9.77 13.38 4.00
CA PHE A 30 8.48 12.77 3.68
C PHE A 30 7.31 13.72 3.98
N SER A 31 6.16 13.45 3.36
CA SER A 31 4.89 14.16 3.53
C SER A 31 3.76 13.20 3.89
N GLU A 32 2.75 13.70 4.61
CA GLU A 32 1.51 12.97 4.88
C GLU A 32 0.56 12.95 3.68
N THR A 33 0.79 13.85 2.70
CA THR A 33 -0.04 14.00 1.50
C THR A 33 0.40 13.07 0.35
N ARG A 34 1.23 12.08 0.65
CA ARG A 34 1.80 11.15 -0.34
C ARG A 34 1.81 9.72 0.18
N ALA A 35 1.67 8.80 -0.77
CA ALA A 35 1.98 7.39 -0.58
C ALA A 35 3.32 7.10 -1.25
N TYR A 36 4.17 6.29 -0.62
CA TYR A 36 5.53 5.97 -1.04
C TYR A 36 5.66 4.50 -1.37
N ARG A 37 6.35 4.19 -2.47
CA ARG A 37 6.65 2.82 -2.87
C ARG A 37 7.62 2.19 -1.89
N VAL A 38 7.31 0.97 -1.47
CA VAL A 38 8.25 0.14 -0.72
C VAL A 38 9.22 -0.50 -1.69
N VAL A 39 10.51 -0.21 -1.55
CA VAL A 39 11.57 -0.79 -2.39
C VAL A 39 12.35 -1.90 -1.68
N GLY A 40 12.15 -2.04 -0.37
CA GLY A 40 12.76 -3.09 0.42
C GLY A 40 12.19 -3.13 1.83
N VAL A 41 12.40 -4.23 2.53
CA VAL A 41 12.11 -4.35 3.95
C VAL A 41 13.28 -5.03 4.64
N TYR A 42 13.68 -4.49 5.78
CA TYR A 42 14.77 -4.96 6.63
C TYR A 42 14.24 -5.22 8.03
N ASN A 43 14.59 -6.35 8.63
CA ASN A 43 14.28 -6.63 10.03
C ASN A 43 15.59 -7.04 10.73
N PRO A 44 16.12 -6.22 11.66
CA PRO A 44 17.27 -6.61 12.47
C PRO A 44 16.84 -7.73 13.44
N SER A 45 17.59 -8.84 13.45
CA SER A 45 17.22 -10.13 14.07
C SER A 45 16.92 -10.13 15.58
N GLU A 46 16.92 -8.98 16.25
CA GLU A 46 16.71 -8.83 17.69
C GLU A 46 15.62 -7.80 18.04
N SER A 47 14.87 -7.30 17.04
CA SER A 47 13.79 -6.35 17.27
C SER A 47 12.46 -6.84 16.70
N SER A 48 11.37 -6.49 17.36
CA SER A 48 10.01 -6.63 16.80
C SER A 48 9.71 -5.57 15.73
N ASP A 49 10.63 -4.64 15.49
CA ASP A 49 10.49 -3.59 14.49
C ASP A 49 11.02 -4.03 13.12
N ALA A 50 10.27 -3.66 12.08
CA ALA A 50 10.63 -3.85 10.68
C ALA A 50 10.81 -2.47 10.05
N TYR A 51 11.89 -2.31 9.30
CA TYR A 51 12.20 -1.08 8.60
C TYR A 51 11.86 -1.24 7.13
N PHE A 52 11.06 -0.32 6.61
CA PHE A 52 10.74 -0.25 5.20
C PHE A 52 11.69 0.74 4.55
N ILE A 53 12.26 0.33 3.42
CA ILE A 53 13.15 1.18 2.64
C ILE A 53 12.27 1.95 1.66
N LEU A 54 12.25 3.27 1.81
CA LEU A 54 11.41 4.18 1.03
C LEU A 54 12.29 5.30 0.44
N PRO A 55 12.12 5.67 -0.84
CA PRO A 55 12.58 6.94 -1.36
C PRO A 55 11.68 8.08 -0.86
N ASN A 56 12.27 9.17 -0.37
CA ASN A 56 11.54 10.37 0.06
C ASN A 56 11.33 11.38 -1.10
N ASP A 57 10.79 12.57 -0.81
CA ASP A 57 10.54 13.61 -1.83
C ASP A 57 11.82 14.33 -2.29
N ARG A 58 12.98 14.00 -1.72
CA ARG A 58 14.31 14.54 -2.05
C ARG A 58 15.23 13.51 -2.71
N ASP A 59 14.66 12.41 -3.20
CA ASP A 59 15.38 11.28 -3.81
C ASP A 59 16.38 10.56 -2.87
N GLU A 60 16.19 10.66 -1.55
CA GLU A 60 16.99 9.97 -0.54
C GLU A 60 16.33 8.64 -0.14
N LEU A 61 17.14 7.59 0.07
CA LEU A 61 16.66 6.31 0.61
C LEU A 61 16.72 6.29 2.13
N TRP A 62 15.61 5.95 2.76
CA TRP A 62 15.48 5.92 4.22
C TRP A 62 14.92 4.60 4.74
N PHE A 63 15.39 4.22 5.92
CA PHE A 63 14.86 3.11 6.70
C PHE A 63 13.80 3.64 7.66
N ILE A 64 12.53 3.47 7.31
CA ILE A 64 11.41 3.95 8.11
C ILE A 64 10.82 2.81 8.91
N CYS A 65 10.81 2.95 10.24
CA CYS A 65 10.18 1.97 11.13
C CYS A 65 8.69 1.82 10.78
N GLN A 66 8.21 0.57 10.68
CA GLN A 66 6.84 0.22 10.32
C GLN A 66 5.78 0.87 11.21
N ARG A 67 6.12 1.26 12.44
CA ARG A 67 5.23 1.96 13.35
C ARG A 67 4.77 3.33 12.81
N HIS A 68 5.60 3.97 11.98
CA HIS A 68 5.29 5.22 11.28
C HIS A 68 4.48 5.04 10.00
N LEU A 69 4.12 3.81 9.62
CA LEU A 69 3.58 3.51 8.29
C LEU A 69 2.16 2.98 8.36
N ARG A 70 1.35 3.31 7.35
CA ARG A 70 0.07 2.65 7.09
C ARG A 70 0.04 2.17 5.64
N PHE A 71 -0.55 1.00 5.42
CA PHE A 71 -0.75 0.49 4.06
C PHE A 71 -1.62 1.46 3.25
N ALA A 72 -1.16 1.83 2.05
CA ALA A 72 -1.88 2.75 1.16
C ALA A 72 -2.49 2.01 -0.05
N GLY A 73 -1.95 0.84 -0.43
CA GLY A 73 -2.50 0.03 -1.50
C GLY A 73 -1.44 -0.74 -2.28
N LEU A 74 -1.90 -1.47 -3.29
CA LEU A 74 -1.07 -2.06 -4.33
C LEU A 74 -1.31 -1.30 -5.63
N HIS A 75 -0.27 -0.76 -6.24
CA HIS A 75 -0.37 0.04 -7.46
C HIS A 75 0.63 -0.45 -8.52
N ASP A 76 0.10 -0.87 -9.66
CA ASP A 76 0.91 -1.21 -10.82
C ASP A 76 1.32 0.06 -11.57
N THR A 77 2.50 0.56 -11.25
CA THR A 77 3.05 1.80 -11.79
C THR A 77 4.57 1.77 -11.66
N GLN A 78 5.27 2.67 -12.35
CA GLN A 78 6.70 2.91 -12.15
C GLN A 78 6.98 4.06 -11.17
N ALA A 79 5.95 4.80 -10.75
CA ALA A 79 6.12 5.91 -9.81
C ALA A 79 6.68 5.45 -8.46
N HIS A 80 7.51 6.27 -7.84
CA HIS A 80 8.03 6.04 -6.48
C HIS A 80 7.16 6.64 -5.38
N HIS A 81 6.30 7.60 -5.73
CA HIS A 81 5.29 8.17 -4.85
C HIS A 81 4.01 8.47 -5.63
N LEU A 82 2.89 8.58 -4.91
CA LEU A 82 1.57 8.95 -5.41
C LEU A 82 0.99 10.02 -4.49
N ASP A 83 0.16 10.91 -5.01
CA ASP A 83 -0.58 11.87 -4.17
C ASP A 83 -1.60 11.13 -3.27
N TRP A 84 -1.75 11.60 -2.03
CA TRP A 84 -2.62 10.99 -1.01
C TRP A 84 -3.39 12.04 -0.17
N PRO A 85 -4.69 11.83 0.14
CA PRO A 85 -5.53 10.76 -0.38
C PRO A 85 -5.69 10.93 -1.88
N ALA A 86 -5.53 9.83 -2.63
CA ALA A 86 -5.84 9.87 -4.05
C ALA A 86 -7.29 10.32 -4.18
N ALA A 87 -7.57 11.32 -5.01
CA ALA A 87 -8.94 11.79 -5.27
C ALA A 87 -9.87 10.66 -5.80
N ASP A 88 -9.31 9.49 -6.13
CA ASP A 88 -9.96 8.36 -6.78
C ASP A 88 -9.94 7.06 -5.96
N ALA A 89 -10.26 7.10 -4.67
CA ALA A 89 -10.67 5.91 -3.90
C ALA A 89 -12.00 5.26 -4.41
N VAL A 90 -12.40 5.53 -5.66
CA VAL A 90 -13.66 5.12 -6.29
C VAL A 90 -13.49 3.92 -7.24
N ALA A 91 -12.27 3.54 -7.64
CA ALA A 91 -12.07 2.48 -8.65
C ALA A 91 -11.97 1.04 -8.09
N HIS A 92 -12.39 0.77 -6.85
CA HIS A 92 -12.62 -0.61 -6.37
C HIS A 92 -14.08 -1.07 -6.62
N GLN A 93 -14.61 -0.75 -7.80
CA GLN A 93 -15.80 -1.38 -8.37
C GLN A 93 -15.60 -1.63 -9.87
N SER A 94 -14.99 -2.74 -10.24
CA SER A 94 -15.30 -3.48 -11.48
C SER A 94 -14.49 -4.77 -11.53
N GLY A 95 -15.19 -5.91 -11.57
CA GLY A 95 -14.57 -7.23 -11.66
C GLY A 95 -15.43 -8.40 -11.22
N GLY A 96 -16.67 -8.19 -10.75
CA GLY A 96 -17.67 -9.25 -10.67
C GLY A 96 -18.32 -9.40 -12.04
N ALA A 97 -17.82 -10.33 -12.87
CA ALA A 97 -18.50 -10.72 -14.10
C ALA A 97 -19.92 -11.21 -13.74
N ALA A 98 -20.93 -10.51 -14.24
CA ALA A 98 -22.31 -10.94 -14.18
C ALA A 98 -22.42 -12.29 -14.90
N VAL A 99 -22.80 -13.33 -14.16
CA VAL A 99 -23.29 -14.58 -14.73
C VAL A 99 -24.70 -14.28 -15.24
N PRO A 100 -24.98 -14.38 -16.56
CA PRO A 100 -26.34 -14.23 -17.03
C PRO A 100 -27.17 -15.44 -16.61
N SER A 101 -28.19 -15.17 -15.80
CA SER A 101 -29.27 -16.10 -15.49
C SER A 101 -29.99 -16.49 -16.78
N GLY A 102 -29.84 -17.74 -17.21
CA GLY A 102 -30.62 -18.34 -18.29
C GLY A 102 -31.62 -19.32 -17.70
N ASP A 103 -32.84 -18.87 -17.43
CA ASP A 103 -33.97 -19.72 -17.06
C ASP A 103 -35.15 -19.42 -18.01
N ALA A 104 -35.45 -20.37 -18.90
CA ALA A 104 -36.73 -20.58 -19.57
C ALA A 104 -36.65 -21.91 -20.34
N LEU A 105 -37.18 -23.01 -19.79
CA LEU A 105 -38.55 -23.53 -20.03
C LEU A 105 -38.85 -23.88 -21.50
N HIS A 106 -38.84 -25.18 -21.84
CA HIS A 106 -40.02 -26.01 -22.15
C HIS A 106 -39.58 -27.28 -22.91
N ALA A 107 -39.75 -28.45 -22.30
CA ALA A 107 -39.77 -29.72 -23.03
C ALA A 107 -41.05 -30.47 -22.64
N SER A 108 -42.06 -30.33 -23.48
CA SER A 108 -43.27 -31.15 -23.51
C SER A 108 -43.50 -31.51 -24.97
N ALA A 109 -43.15 -32.74 -25.35
CA ALA A 109 -43.47 -33.31 -26.65
C ALA A 109 -44.31 -34.57 -26.41
N THR A 110 -45.59 -34.44 -26.72
CA THR A 110 -46.51 -35.51 -27.10
C THR A 110 -46.31 -35.78 -28.60
N ASP A 111 -45.94 -37.00 -28.96
CA ASP A 111 -46.66 -37.89 -29.91
C ASP A 111 -46.01 -39.28 -29.90
#